data_AF-A0A2P8HZ27-F1
#
_entry.id   AF-A0A2P8HZ27-F1
#
_cell.length_a   1.000
_cell.length_b   1.000
_cell.length_c   1.000
_cell.angle_alpha   90.00
_cell.angle_beta   90.00
_cell.angle_gamma   90.00
#
_symmetry.space_group_name_H-M   'P 1'
#
loop_
_entity.id
_entity.type
_entity.pdbx_description
1 polymer ?
#
loop_
_entity_poly.entity_id
_entity_poly.type
_entity_poly.pdbx_seq_one_letter_code
_entity_poly.pdbx_strand_id
1 'polypeptide(L)'
;MRTDLDELVNRAKEGRVDKREVAELARELASTEDESRAYRLLYVIGRSSATEHEELVSGFLRGDDAELAKLALQILCTHWGLTESYLDSVRTFLDGVPWDPSGDTRLIATSAAGEHLRDHTDTGLLARLIELAQPDDDDPVQRRVALEALARALGDPEAETLRAGDDNREDWATRVLTRAEDRLATE
;
A
#
# COMPACT_ATOMS: atom_id res chain seq x y z
N MET A 1 -16.91 -3.84 27.14
CA MET A 1 -18.02 -3.30 26.33
C MET A 1 -17.99 -4.09 25.03
N ARG A 2 -19.00 -4.93 24.74
CA ARG A 2 -18.99 -5.73 23.49
C ARG A 2 -19.58 -4.84 22.39
N THR A 3 -18.82 -3.82 22.00
CA THR A 3 -19.21 -2.94 20.90
C THR A 3 -19.31 -3.80 19.65
N ASP A 4 -20.40 -3.63 18.89
CA ASP A 4 -20.54 -4.29 17.61
C ASP A 4 -19.42 -3.79 16.70
N LEU A 5 -18.56 -4.72 16.30
CA LEU A 5 -17.36 -4.40 15.58
C LEU A 5 -17.70 -3.97 14.13
N ASP A 6 -18.88 -4.33 13.61
CA ASP A 6 -19.38 -3.83 12.33
C ASP A 6 -19.83 -2.36 12.43
N GLU A 7 -20.44 -1.99 13.55
CA GLU A 7 -20.78 -0.60 13.84
C GLU A 7 -19.52 0.27 13.95
N LEU A 8 -18.48 -0.23 14.62
CA LEU A 8 -17.18 0.45 14.72
C LEU A 8 -16.53 0.67 13.35
N VAL A 9 -16.50 -0.35 12.51
CA VAL A 9 -15.97 -0.24 11.14
C VAL A 9 -16.73 0.81 10.34
N ASN A 10 -18.06 0.85 10.44
CA ASN A 10 -18.87 1.85 9.75
C ASN A 10 -18.60 3.27 10.27
N ARG A 11 -18.51 3.45 11.59
CA ARG A 11 -18.18 4.75 12.20
C ARG A 11 -16.78 5.22 11.84
N ALA A 12 -15.81 4.31 11.74
CA ALA A 12 -14.45 4.62 11.33
C ALA A 12 -14.38 5.12 9.88
N LYS A 13 -15.16 4.51 8.97
CA LYS A 13 -15.30 4.98 7.59
C LYS A 13 -15.85 6.41 7.52
N GLU A 14 -16.72 6.79 8.45
CA GLU A 14 -17.33 8.11 8.57
C GLU A 14 -16.49 9.12 9.40
N GLY A 15 -15.35 8.71 9.95
CA GLY A 15 -14.53 9.56 10.83
C GLY A 15 -15.17 9.89 12.19
N ARG A 16 -16.09 9.05 12.67
CA ARG A 16 -16.88 9.25 13.90
C ARG A 16 -16.36 8.45 15.11
N VAL A 17 -15.12 7.96 15.06
CA VAL A 17 -14.46 7.27 16.17
C VAL A 17 -13.60 8.31 16.89
N ASP A 18 -13.85 8.49 18.19
CA ASP A 18 -13.09 9.48 18.97
C ASP A 18 -11.74 8.93 19.44
N LYS A 19 -10.82 9.82 19.82
CA LYS A 19 -9.45 9.44 20.22
C LYS A 19 -9.40 8.49 21.41
N ARG A 20 -10.34 8.60 22.36
CA ARG A 20 -10.36 7.74 23.54
C ARG A 20 -10.79 6.32 23.15
N GLU A 21 -11.78 6.21 22.28
CA GLU A 21 -12.21 4.94 21.72
C GLU A 21 -11.08 4.29 20.92
N VAL A 22 -10.36 5.05 20.08
CA VAL A 22 -9.16 4.53 19.37
C VAL A 22 -8.11 4.00 20.33
N ALA A 23 -7.82 4.73 21.43
CA ALA A 23 -6.86 4.27 22.43
C ALA A 23 -7.31 2.99 23.17
N GLU A 24 -8.64 2.78 23.30
CA GLU A 24 -9.20 1.52 23.83
C GLU A 24 -9.03 0.38 22.83
N LEU A 25 -9.30 0.62 21.54
CA LEU A 25 -9.12 -0.35 20.47
C LEU A 25 -7.64 -0.72 20.28
N ALA A 26 -6.72 0.23 20.40
CA ALA A 26 -5.27 -0.02 20.33
C ALA A 26 -4.78 -0.92 21.47
N ARG A 27 -5.27 -0.69 22.69
CA ARG A 27 -4.99 -1.58 23.84
C ARG A 27 -5.53 -2.98 23.62
N GLU A 28 -6.71 -3.09 23.02
CA GLU A 28 -7.31 -4.37 22.69
C GLU A 28 -6.52 -5.11 21.61
N LEU A 29 -6.13 -4.41 20.54
CA LEU A 29 -5.31 -4.93 19.45
C LEU A 29 -3.97 -5.47 19.95
N ALA A 30 -3.33 -4.76 20.89
CA ALA A 30 -2.06 -5.20 21.48
C ALA A 30 -2.16 -6.49 22.32
N SER A 31 -3.37 -6.94 22.66
CA SER A 31 -3.61 -8.08 23.55
C SER A 31 -4.36 -9.24 22.88
N THR A 32 -4.85 -9.06 21.66
CA THR A 32 -5.69 -10.05 21.00
C THR A 32 -4.83 -11.07 20.26
N GLU A 33 -5.18 -12.36 20.39
CA GLU A 33 -4.60 -13.47 19.62
C GLU A 33 -5.52 -13.89 18.46
N ASP A 34 -6.67 -13.22 18.30
CA ASP A 34 -7.65 -13.50 17.24
C ASP A 34 -7.33 -12.62 16.03
N GLU A 35 -6.82 -13.23 14.96
CA GLU A 35 -6.41 -12.56 13.71
C GLU A 35 -7.58 -11.79 13.05
N SER A 36 -8.79 -12.36 13.05
CA SER A 36 -9.98 -11.71 12.48
C SER A 36 -10.36 -10.46 13.28
N ARG A 37 -10.24 -10.55 14.60
CA ARG A 37 -10.43 -9.40 15.48
C ARG A 37 -9.32 -8.37 15.30
N ALA A 38 -8.07 -8.80 15.22
CA ALA A 38 -6.90 -7.95 14.99
C ALA A 38 -7.07 -7.13 13.71
N TYR A 39 -7.46 -7.78 12.61
CA TYR A 39 -7.68 -7.13 11.31
C TYR A 39 -8.68 -5.99 11.41
N ARG A 40 -9.85 -6.24 12.03
CA ARG A 40 -10.91 -5.24 12.12
C ARG A 40 -10.54 -4.09 13.07
N LEU A 41 -9.86 -4.37 14.18
CA LEU A 41 -9.34 -3.34 15.08
C LEU A 41 -8.28 -2.47 14.37
N LEU A 42 -7.34 -3.11 13.67
CA LEU A 42 -6.31 -2.44 12.88
C LEU A 42 -6.92 -1.53 11.81
N TYR A 43 -7.96 -2.01 11.11
CA TYR A 43 -8.69 -1.23 10.13
C TYR A 43 -9.30 0.05 10.73
N VAL A 44 -9.95 -0.06 11.89
CA VAL A 44 -10.55 1.09 12.57
C VAL A 44 -9.48 2.10 13.00
N ILE A 45 -8.37 1.64 13.58
CA ILE A 45 -7.26 2.50 14.00
C ILE A 45 -6.68 3.24 12.79
N GLY A 46 -6.39 2.53 11.71
CA GLY A 46 -5.83 3.12 10.49
C GLY A 46 -6.69 4.23 9.89
N ARG A 47 -8.01 4.06 9.91
CA ARG A 47 -8.98 5.04 9.39
C ARG A 47 -9.15 6.28 10.28
N SER A 48 -8.72 6.22 11.53
CA SER A 48 -8.88 7.31 12.50
C SER A 48 -7.75 8.36 12.49
N SER A 49 -6.76 8.21 11.60
CA SER A 49 -5.55 9.06 11.54
C SER A 49 -4.80 9.15 12.88
N ALA A 50 -4.92 8.13 13.73
CA ALA A 50 -4.27 8.07 15.04
C ALA A 50 -2.81 7.60 14.93
N THR A 51 -1.99 8.47 14.34
CA THR A 51 -0.55 8.20 14.11
C THR A 51 0.23 7.99 15.40
N GLU A 52 -0.30 8.36 16.57
CA GLU A 52 0.28 8.01 17.88
C GLU A 52 0.39 6.49 18.12
N HIS A 53 -0.30 5.66 17.33
CA HIS A 53 -0.24 4.21 17.38
C HIS A 53 0.65 3.58 16.30
N GLU A 54 1.55 4.37 15.70
CA GLU A 54 2.49 3.92 14.66
C GLU A 54 3.25 2.64 15.03
N GLU A 55 3.88 2.60 16.20
CA GLU A 55 4.68 1.44 16.62
C GLU A 55 3.85 0.15 16.65
N LEU A 56 2.61 0.23 17.15
CA LEU A 56 1.68 -0.91 17.18
C LEU A 56 1.34 -1.39 15.77
N VAL A 57 1.02 -0.47 14.86
CA VAL A 57 0.68 -0.81 13.46
C VAL A 57 1.89 -1.41 12.74
N SER A 58 3.07 -0.81 12.90
CA SER A 58 4.32 -1.30 12.29
C SER A 58 4.70 -2.71 12.74
N GLY A 59 4.26 -3.12 13.94
CA GLY A 59 4.48 -4.47 14.46
C GLY A 59 3.95 -5.57 13.53
N PHE A 60 2.84 -5.31 12.84
CA PHE A 60 2.21 -6.27 11.92
C PHE A 60 3.01 -6.48 10.63
N LEU A 61 3.96 -5.60 10.29
CA LEU A 61 4.85 -5.81 9.13
C LEU A 61 5.88 -6.93 9.37
N ARG A 62 6.09 -7.34 10.62
CA ARG A 62 7.06 -8.39 11.00
C ARG A 62 6.43 -9.77 11.12
N GLY A 63 5.11 -9.88 10.99
CA GLY A 63 4.40 -11.15 11.03
C GLY A 63 4.33 -11.82 9.65
N ASP A 64 3.89 -13.07 9.63
CA ASP A 64 3.70 -13.87 8.42
C ASP A 64 2.22 -13.92 7.96
N ASP A 65 1.35 -13.11 8.58
CA ASP A 65 -0.05 -12.94 8.16
C ASP A 65 -0.14 -11.88 7.07
N ALA A 66 -0.45 -12.32 5.84
CA ALA A 66 -0.48 -11.46 4.68
C ALA A 66 -1.59 -10.41 4.74
N GLU A 67 -2.75 -10.71 5.32
CA GLU A 67 -3.86 -9.75 5.41
C GLU A 67 -3.53 -8.62 6.39
N LEU A 68 -2.94 -8.96 7.54
CA LEU A 68 -2.51 -8.00 8.55
C LEU A 68 -1.32 -7.17 8.08
N ALA A 69 -0.30 -7.80 7.47
CA ALA A 69 0.86 -7.10 6.95
C ALA A 69 0.49 -6.12 5.82
N LYS A 70 -0.37 -6.57 4.89
CA LYS A 70 -0.93 -5.72 3.82
C LYS A 70 -1.68 -4.52 4.38
N LEU A 71 -2.59 -4.76 5.34
CA LEU A 71 -3.38 -3.69 5.95
C LEU A 71 -2.49 -2.70 6.71
N ALA A 72 -1.51 -3.19 7.47
CA ALA A 72 -0.56 -2.34 8.17
C ALA A 72 0.25 -1.47 7.21
N LEU A 73 0.77 -2.04 6.13
CA LEU A 73 1.52 -1.31 5.11
C LEU A 73 0.64 -0.23 4.44
N GLN A 74 -0.61 -0.57 4.12
CA GLN A 74 -1.56 0.37 3.53
C GLN A 74 -1.86 1.54 4.49
N ILE A 75 -2.01 1.26 5.79
CA ILE A 75 -2.24 2.29 6.79
C ILE A 75 -1.04 3.24 6.86
N LEU A 76 0.16 2.69 7.05
CA LEU A 76 1.38 3.48 7.24
C LEU A 76 1.69 4.32 5.99
N CYS A 77 1.72 3.69 4.82
CA CYS A 77 2.12 4.35 3.58
C CYS A 77 1.01 5.21 2.96
N THR A 78 -0.23 4.69 2.87
CA THR A 78 -1.30 5.36 2.13
C THR A 78 -2.18 6.23 3.01
N HIS A 79 -2.56 5.77 4.20
CA HIS A 79 -3.48 6.54 5.06
C HIS A 79 -2.76 7.57 5.92
N TRP A 80 -1.55 7.27 6.36
CA TRP A 80 -0.76 8.16 7.23
C TRP A 80 0.40 8.85 6.51
N GLY A 81 0.70 8.45 5.26
CA GLY A 81 1.71 9.13 4.43
C GLY A 81 3.15 8.91 4.90
N LEU A 82 3.42 7.85 5.65
CA LEU A 82 4.72 7.58 6.28
C LEU A 82 5.66 6.75 5.41
N THR A 83 5.45 6.69 4.09
CA THR A 83 6.19 5.78 3.20
C THR A 83 7.71 5.92 3.32
N GLU A 84 8.23 7.13 3.50
CA GLU A 84 9.67 7.39 3.67
C GLU A 84 10.26 6.63 4.88
N SER A 85 9.55 6.59 6.01
CA SER A 85 9.96 5.86 7.21
C SER A 85 9.93 4.33 7.06
N TYR A 86 9.23 3.82 6.04
CA TYR A 86 8.98 2.39 5.83
C TYR A 86 9.54 1.88 4.50
N LEU A 87 10.47 2.59 3.86
CA LEU A 87 11.03 2.19 2.57
C LEU A 87 11.66 0.80 2.57
N ASP A 88 12.29 0.38 3.67
CA ASP A 88 12.85 -0.98 3.75
C ASP A 88 11.77 -2.06 3.71
N SER A 89 10.63 -1.83 4.39
CA SER A 89 9.46 -2.71 4.30
C SER A 89 8.83 -2.66 2.92
N VAL A 90 8.72 -1.48 2.30
CA VAL A 90 8.22 -1.34 0.93
C VAL A 90 9.09 -2.14 -0.05
N ARG A 91 10.41 -2.01 -0.01
CA ARG A 91 11.32 -2.77 -0.87
C ARG A 91 11.20 -4.28 -0.64
N THR A 92 11.17 -4.70 0.63
CA THR A 92 11.01 -6.12 1.00
C THR A 92 9.72 -6.72 0.41
N PHE A 93 8.59 -6.02 0.55
CA PHE A 93 7.31 -6.50 0.00
C PHE A 93 7.23 -6.37 -1.51
N LEU A 94 7.89 -5.37 -2.10
CA LEU A 94 7.97 -5.18 -3.55
C LEU A 94 8.70 -6.36 -4.22
N ASP A 95 9.74 -6.88 -3.58
CA ASP A 95 10.46 -8.08 -4.03
C ASP A 95 9.66 -9.38 -3.83
N GLY A 96 8.62 -9.32 -3.01
CA GLY A 96 7.79 -10.46 -2.64
C GLY A 96 8.37 -11.24 -1.47
N VAL A 97 7.49 -11.87 -0.71
CA VAL A 97 7.83 -12.64 0.50
C VAL A 97 7.27 -14.06 0.39
N PRO A 98 7.99 -15.10 0.85
CA PRO A 98 7.56 -16.50 0.64
C PRO A 98 6.21 -16.86 1.26
N TRP A 99 5.80 -16.15 2.33
CA TRP A 99 4.55 -16.39 3.04
C TRP A 99 3.33 -15.70 2.41
N ASP A 100 3.53 -14.85 1.39
CA ASP A 100 2.47 -14.19 0.63
C ASP A 100 2.55 -14.59 -0.86
N PRO A 101 2.21 -15.84 -1.21
CA PRO A 101 2.25 -16.31 -2.59
C PRO A 101 1.26 -15.59 -3.51
N SER A 102 0.24 -14.94 -2.94
CA SER A 102 -0.73 -14.11 -3.67
C SER A 102 -0.17 -12.73 -4.01
N GLY A 103 0.93 -12.30 -3.38
CA GLY A 103 1.55 -11.00 -3.62
C GLY A 103 0.68 -9.82 -3.19
N ASP A 104 -0.16 -10.02 -2.18
CA ASP A 104 -1.11 -9.03 -1.67
C ASP A 104 -0.38 -7.82 -1.04
N THR A 105 0.69 -8.08 -0.30
CA THR A 105 1.62 -7.08 0.24
C THR A 105 2.39 -6.38 -0.88
N ARG A 106 2.81 -7.12 -1.91
CA ARG A 106 3.48 -6.58 -3.09
C ARG A 106 2.61 -5.56 -3.81
N LEU A 107 1.30 -5.81 -3.96
CA LEU A 107 0.38 -4.83 -4.58
C LEU A 107 0.38 -3.48 -3.83
N ILE A 108 0.34 -3.52 -2.49
CA ILE A 108 0.35 -2.31 -1.67
C ILE A 108 1.71 -1.62 -1.73
N ALA A 109 2.80 -2.39 -1.66
CA ALA A 109 4.16 -1.88 -1.78
C ALA A 109 4.40 -1.18 -3.13
N THR A 110 3.95 -1.79 -4.23
CA THR A 110 4.00 -1.21 -5.58
C THR A 110 3.27 0.14 -5.63
N SER A 111 2.07 0.21 -5.06
CA SER A 111 1.30 1.46 -5.01
C SER A 111 1.99 2.54 -4.16
N ALA A 112 2.50 2.18 -2.97
CA ALA A 112 3.23 3.08 -2.08
C ALA A 112 4.52 3.60 -2.70
N ALA A 113 5.25 2.74 -3.42
CA ALA A 113 6.46 3.10 -4.14
C ALA A 113 6.18 4.16 -5.22
N GLY A 114 5.12 3.97 -6.01
CA GLY A 114 4.71 4.93 -7.03
C GLY A 114 4.35 6.30 -6.45
N GLU A 115 3.63 6.34 -5.33
CA GLU A 115 3.30 7.61 -4.67
C GLU A 115 4.56 8.29 -4.09
N HIS A 116 5.46 7.52 -3.46
CA HIS A 116 6.71 8.07 -2.95
C HIS A 116 7.58 8.69 -4.06
N LEU A 117 7.75 7.96 -5.17
CA LEU A 117 8.54 8.40 -6.32
C LEU A 117 7.98 9.62 -7.05
N ARG A 118 6.73 10.02 -6.78
CA ARG A 118 6.14 11.24 -7.32
C ARG A 118 6.92 12.48 -6.91
N ASP A 119 7.33 12.51 -5.65
CA ASP A 119 7.99 13.68 -5.02
C ASP A 119 9.46 13.40 -4.64
N HIS A 120 9.94 12.18 -4.87
CA HIS A 120 11.29 11.73 -4.46
C HIS A 120 12.01 11.02 -5.60
N THR A 121 13.35 11.08 -5.57
CA THR A 121 14.24 10.33 -6.45
C THR A 121 14.77 9.10 -5.69
N ASP A 122 14.48 7.93 -6.23
CA ASP A 122 15.02 6.63 -5.77
C ASP A 122 15.15 5.72 -7.00
N THR A 123 16.34 5.68 -7.58
CA THR A 123 16.60 4.95 -8.82
C THR A 123 16.44 3.45 -8.66
N GLY A 124 16.72 2.91 -7.47
CA GLY A 124 16.53 1.48 -7.17
C GLY A 124 15.05 1.11 -7.15
N LEU A 125 14.23 1.94 -6.50
CA LEU A 125 12.79 1.73 -6.44
C LEU A 125 12.12 1.93 -7.81
N LEU A 126 12.56 2.94 -8.58
CA LEU A 126 12.08 3.19 -9.94
C LEU A 126 12.43 2.02 -10.88
N ALA A 127 13.69 1.57 -10.88
CA ALA A 127 14.12 0.41 -11.66
C ALA A 127 13.28 -0.84 -11.34
N ARG A 128 13.01 -1.09 -10.06
CA ARG A 128 12.21 -2.25 -9.65
C ARG A 128 10.77 -2.18 -10.15
N LEU A 129 10.15 -0.99 -10.14
CA LEU A 129 8.81 -0.80 -10.72
C LEU A 129 8.80 -0.99 -12.25
N ILE A 130 9.86 -0.57 -12.95
CA ILE A 130 10.01 -0.81 -14.39
C ILE A 130 10.07 -2.31 -14.68
N GLU A 131 10.84 -3.08 -13.92
CA GLU A 131 10.93 -4.54 -14.05
C GLU A 131 9.55 -5.21 -13.87
N LEU A 132 8.81 -4.85 -12.83
CA LEU A 132 7.46 -5.40 -12.57
C LEU A 132 6.41 -4.99 -13.62
N ALA A 133 6.64 -3.89 -14.33
CA ALA A 133 5.76 -3.42 -15.39
C ALA A 133 6.02 -4.07 -16.75
N GLN A 134 7.09 -4.87 -16.87
CA GLN A 134 7.44 -5.53 -18.14
C GLN A 134 6.37 -6.56 -18.55
N PRO A 135 6.18 -6.79 -19.87
CA PRO A 135 5.22 -7.77 -20.38
C PRO A 135 5.52 -9.22 -19.97
N ASP A 136 6.77 -9.52 -19.63
CA ASP A 136 7.26 -10.85 -19.30
C ASP A 136 6.94 -11.26 -17.83
N ASP A 137 6.32 -10.38 -17.03
CA ASP A 137 5.82 -10.74 -15.70
C ASP A 137 4.52 -11.56 -15.84
N ASP A 138 4.52 -12.76 -15.24
CA ASP A 138 3.44 -13.75 -15.35
C ASP A 138 2.13 -13.31 -14.66
N ASP A 139 2.16 -12.24 -13.84
CA ASP A 139 0.98 -11.74 -13.13
C ASP A 139 0.43 -10.44 -13.78
N PRO A 140 -0.65 -10.53 -14.58
CA PRO A 140 -1.23 -9.38 -15.27
C PRO A 140 -1.81 -8.33 -14.31
N VAL A 141 -2.16 -8.71 -13.07
CA VAL A 141 -2.64 -7.76 -12.06
C VAL A 141 -1.47 -6.95 -11.52
N GLN A 142 -0.34 -7.62 -11.22
CA GLN A 142 0.86 -6.95 -10.73
C GLN A 142 1.45 -6.03 -11.78
N ARG A 143 1.56 -6.49 -13.03
CA ARG A 143 1.99 -5.65 -14.16
C ARG A 143 1.14 -4.39 -14.27
N ARG A 144 -0.19 -4.54 -14.21
CA ARG A 144 -1.10 -3.39 -14.27
C ARG A 144 -0.84 -2.42 -13.12
N VAL A 145 -0.73 -2.92 -11.88
CA VAL A 145 -0.50 -2.05 -10.71
C VAL A 145 0.87 -1.37 -10.76
N ALA A 146 1.90 -2.04 -11.29
CA ALA A 146 3.22 -1.43 -11.52
C ALA A 146 3.16 -0.31 -12.55
N LEU A 147 2.45 -0.50 -13.68
CA LEU A 147 2.22 0.55 -14.67
C LEU A 147 1.46 1.75 -14.07
N GLU A 148 0.44 1.50 -13.26
CA GLU A 148 -0.30 2.56 -12.57
C GLU A 148 0.59 3.31 -11.56
N ALA A 149 1.46 2.59 -10.84
CA ALA A 149 2.43 3.18 -9.92
C ALA A 149 3.47 4.04 -10.64
N LEU A 150 4.00 3.57 -11.77
CA LEU A 150 4.91 4.36 -12.63
C LEU A 150 4.22 5.62 -13.17
N ALA A 151 2.97 5.52 -13.61
CA ALA A 151 2.22 6.69 -14.06
C ALA A 151 2.09 7.74 -12.94
N ARG A 152 1.77 7.32 -11.71
CA ARG A 152 1.74 8.23 -10.54
C ARG A 152 3.12 8.84 -10.25
N ALA A 153 4.17 8.03 -10.29
CA ALA A 153 5.55 8.49 -10.08
C ALA A 153 5.98 9.53 -11.13
N LEU A 154 5.47 9.44 -12.36
CA LEU A 154 5.72 10.39 -13.45
C LEU A 154 4.82 11.63 -13.40
N GLY A 155 3.92 11.71 -12.41
CA GLY A 155 3.01 12.83 -12.22
C GLY A 155 1.73 12.78 -13.08
N ASP A 156 1.41 11.63 -13.67
CA ASP A 156 0.21 11.50 -14.51
C ASP A 156 -1.07 11.66 -13.68
N PRO A 157 -2.12 12.31 -14.21
CA PRO A 157 -3.40 12.43 -13.51
C PRO A 157 -4.06 11.05 -13.35
N GLU A 158 -4.57 10.76 -12.16
CA GLU A 158 -5.27 9.50 -11.83
C GLU A 158 -6.45 9.19 -12.78
N ALA A 159 -7.10 10.24 -13.29
CA ALA A 159 -8.18 10.13 -14.27
C ALA A 159 -7.72 9.65 -15.65
N GLU A 160 -6.45 9.83 -16.03
CA GLU A 160 -5.89 9.33 -17.29
C GLU A 160 -5.48 7.86 -17.17
N THR A 161 -4.97 7.47 -16.00
CA THR A 161 -4.66 6.08 -15.65
C THR A 161 -5.90 5.16 -15.74
N LEU A 162 -7.06 5.63 -15.25
CA LEU A 162 -8.32 4.88 -15.26
C LEU A 162 -9.03 4.87 -16.62
N ARG A 163 -8.67 5.77 -17.54
CA ARG A 163 -9.33 5.97 -18.84
C ARG A 163 -8.68 5.24 -20.01
N ALA A 164 -7.58 4.53 -19.79
CA ALA A 164 -7.03 3.62 -20.78
C ALA A 164 -8.01 2.45 -20.99
N GLY A 165 -9.00 2.65 -21.86
CA GLY A 165 -9.86 1.57 -22.37
C GLY A 165 -9.01 0.49 -23.03
N ASP A 166 -9.56 -0.72 -23.18
CA ASP A 166 -8.80 -1.89 -23.65
C ASP A 166 -8.09 -1.65 -24.99
N ASP A 167 -8.69 -0.89 -25.92
CA ASP A 167 -8.12 -0.58 -27.24
C ASP A 167 -6.87 0.32 -27.23
N ASN A 168 -6.54 0.97 -26.09
CA ASN A 168 -5.41 1.91 -25.99
C ASN A 168 -4.46 1.56 -24.82
N ARG A 169 -4.61 0.37 -24.22
CA ARG A 169 -3.87 0.00 -23.01
C ARG A 169 -2.39 -0.27 -23.27
N GLU A 170 -2.04 -0.97 -24.34
CA GLU A 170 -0.63 -1.27 -24.65
C GLU A 170 0.14 -0.03 -25.12
N ASP A 171 -0.51 0.86 -25.88
CA ASP A 171 0.07 2.16 -26.25
C ASP A 171 0.31 3.04 -25.00
N TRP A 172 -0.65 3.05 -24.06
CA TRP A 172 -0.47 3.71 -22.78
C TRP A 172 0.67 3.10 -21.97
N ALA A 173 0.71 1.77 -21.83
CA ALA A 173 1.76 1.06 -21.09
C ALA A 173 3.15 1.34 -21.66
N THR A 174 3.28 1.30 -22.99
CA THR A 174 4.53 1.62 -23.70
C THR A 174 4.99 3.04 -23.39
N ARG A 175 4.09 4.03 -23.46
CA ARG A 175 4.45 5.43 -23.13
C ARG A 175 4.88 5.61 -21.68
N VAL A 176 4.23 4.94 -20.73
CA VAL A 176 4.58 4.99 -19.31
C VAL A 176 5.97 4.40 -19.10
N LEU A 177 6.23 3.21 -19.66
CA LEU A 177 7.54 2.56 -19.57
C LEU A 177 8.66 3.41 -20.17
N THR A 178 8.49 3.92 -21.39
CA THR A 178 9.50 4.78 -22.03
C THR A 178 9.82 6.00 -21.17
N ARG A 179 8.81 6.67 -20.61
CA ARG A 179 9.04 7.83 -19.74
C ARG A 179 9.73 7.45 -18.42
N ALA A 180 9.42 6.29 -17.87
CA ALA A 180 10.07 5.79 -16.66
C ALA A 180 11.54 5.46 -16.92
N GLU A 181 11.85 4.83 -18.06
CA GLU A 181 13.22 4.54 -18.51
C GLU A 181 14.02 5.84 -18.78
N ASP A 182 13.41 6.82 -19.46
CA ASP A 182 14.00 8.14 -19.67
C ASP A 182 14.31 8.83 -18.34
N ARG A 183 13.38 8.78 -17.37
CA ARG A 183 13.60 9.31 -16.01
C ARG A 183 14.79 8.61 -15.35
N LEU A 184 14.81 7.28 -15.34
CA LEU A 184 15.88 6.49 -14.74
C LEU A 184 17.25 6.78 -15.35
N ALA A 185 17.32 7.09 -16.66
CA ALA A 185 18.56 7.45 -17.34
C ALA A 185 19.10 8.86 -16.99
N THR A 186 18.29 9.69 -16.33
CA THR A 186 18.60 11.09 -16.03
C THR A 186 18.79 11.41 -14.54
N GLU A 187 18.45 10.46 -13.66
CA GLU A 187 18.70 10.51 -12.21
C GLU A 187 20.08 9.93 -11.84
#